data_AF-A0A9R1FPU4-F1
#
_entry.id   AF-A0A9R1FPU4-F1
#
_cell.length_a   1.000
_cell.length_b   1.000
_cell.length_c   1.000
_cell.angle_alpha   90.00
_cell.angle_beta   90.00
_cell.angle_gamma   90.00
#
_symmetry.space_group_name_H-M   'P 1'
#
loop_
_entity.id
_entity.type
_entity.pdbx_description
1 polymer ?
#
loop_
_entity_poly.entity_id
_entity_poly.type
_entity_poly.pdbx_seq_one_letter_code
_entity_poly.pdbx_strand_id
1 'polypeptide(L)'
;MPVARGAKKPGPVDSDSDDDGLVSKKPTKSSTYSVPTGNKKQYKDGFKDSGGLENQSVEELENYAAYKAEETTDTLNGCLRIAENIKEDATNTMITLQKQGEQISRTHEKAVEIDQDLTKGEGLLNSLGGFFSKPWKPKKTKKIKGPVSRDDSFKKKVNRMEQRDKLGLSPRGKGNTREYGEATSAMDKVQLEKKKQDDALDDLSGVLGQLQGMAVDMGSELDRQNKALDDMHGDVEELNSRVKQANQRARKILAD
;
A
#
# COMPACT_ATOMS: atom_id res chain seq x y z
N MET A 1 -4.74 -69.72 -35.97
CA MET A 1 -4.66 -70.90 -35.08
C MET A 1 -4.71 -70.38 -33.63
N PRO A 2 -5.44 -71.00 -32.69
CA PRO A 2 -6.83 -71.46 -32.70
C PRO A 2 -7.74 -70.69 -31.70
N VAL A 3 -9.05 -70.67 -32.04
CA VAL A 3 -10.30 -70.88 -31.24
C VAL A 3 -10.21 -71.14 -29.71
N ALA A 4 -11.21 -70.95 -28.84
CA ALA A 4 -12.62 -70.50 -28.83
C ALA A 4 -13.11 -70.48 -27.35
N ARG A 5 -14.22 -69.83 -26.98
CA ARG A 5 -15.57 -70.40 -26.64
C ARG A 5 -16.20 -69.42 -25.62
N GLY A 6 -17.50 -69.20 -25.47
CA GLY A 6 -18.75 -69.72 -26.03
C GLY A 6 -19.89 -68.88 -25.43
N ALA A 7 -20.86 -68.43 -26.22
CA ALA A 7 -22.21 -69.00 -26.35
C ALA A 7 -23.17 -68.73 -25.16
N LYS A 8 -24.24 -67.96 -25.41
CA LYS A 8 -25.65 -68.41 -25.39
C LYS A 8 -26.64 -67.24 -25.55
N LYS A 9 -27.45 -67.29 -26.61
CA LYS A 9 -28.85 -66.78 -26.62
C LYS A 9 -29.77 -67.95 -26.23
N PRO A 10 -30.96 -67.66 -25.68
CA PRO A 10 -32.19 -67.89 -26.47
C PRO A 10 -33.21 -66.74 -26.33
N GLY A 11 -34.11 -66.62 -27.32
CA GLY A 11 -35.11 -65.56 -27.47
C GLY A 11 -36.44 -65.80 -26.73
N PRO A 12 -37.59 -65.58 -27.39
CA PRO A 12 -38.38 -64.34 -27.32
C PRO A 12 -39.80 -64.57 -26.77
N VAL A 13 -40.44 -63.55 -26.16
CA VAL A 13 -41.91 -63.45 -26.00
C VAL A 13 -42.35 -61.99 -25.79
N ASP A 14 -43.45 -61.63 -26.45
CA ASP A 14 -44.22 -60.39 -26.42
C ASP A 14 -44.88 -60.10 -25.05
N SER A 15 -45.17 -58.83 -24.74
CA SER A 15 -46.54 -58.30 -24.59
C SER A 15 -46.61 -56.94 -23.87
N ASP A 16 -47.43 -56.07 -24.47
CA ASP A 16 -48.34 -55.07 -23.89
C ASP A 16 -47.86 -53.70 -23.38
N SER A 17 -48.49 -52.70 -24.02
CA SER A 17 -48.69 -51.32 -23.62
C SER A 17 -49.20 -51.19 -22.19
N ASP A 18 -48.73 -50.15 -21.48
CA ASP A 18 -49.53 -49.23 -20.68
C ASP A 18 -48.64 -48.02 -20.34
N ASP A 19 -48.78 -46.93 -21.13
CA ASP A 19 -48.20 -45.62 -20.87
C ASP A 19 -49.22 -44.83 -20.04
N ASP A 20 -49.02 -44.79 -18.72
CA ASP A 20 -49.77 -43.91 -17.84
C ASP A 20 -48.87 -43.35 -16.73
N GLY A 21 -48.68 -42.03 -16.78
CA GLY A 21 -48.61 -41.17 -15.61
C GLY A 21 -47.28 -41.09 -14.85
N LEU A 22 -46.41 -40.15 -15.26
CA LEU A 22 -45.57 -39.43 -14.29
C LEU A 22 -45.35 -37.97 -14.71
N VAL A 23 -46.12 -37.11 -14.03
CA VAL A 23 -46.07 -35.65 -14.06
C VAL A 23 -44.63 -35.15 -13.89
N SER A 24 -44.08 -34.57 -14.96
CA SER A 24 -42.84 -33.79 -14.91
C SER A 24 -43.11 -32.42 -14.28
N LYS A 25 -42.94 -32.30 -12.95
CA LYS A 25 -42.81 -30.98 -12.30
C LYS A 25 -41.47 -30.37 -12.71
N LYS A 26 -41.49 -29.41 -13.64
CA LYS A 26 -40.35 -28.54 -13.94
C LYS A 26 -40.02 -27.68 -12.70
N PRO A 27 -38.74 -27.52 -12.32
CA PRO A 27 -38.36 -26.54 -11.31
C PRO A 27 -38.57 -25.13 -11.87
N THR A 28 -39.38 -24.33 -11.17
CA THR A 28 -39.50 -22.89 -11.38
C THR A 28 -38.14 -22.25 -11.09
N LYS A 29 -37.41 -21.85 -12.13
CA LYS A 29 -36.26 -20.96 -11.96
C LYS A 29 -36.79 -19.62 -11.43
N SER A 30 -36.44 -19.24 -10.21
CA SER A 30 -36.57 -17.85 -9.79
C SER A 30 -35.71 -17.02 -10.73
N SER A 31 -36.34 -16.15 -11.53
CA SER A 31 -35.61 -15.29 -12.44
C SER A 31 -34.91 -14.20 -11.62
N THR A 32 -33.60 -14.28 -11.49
CA THR A 32 -32.78 -13.22 -10.89
C THR A 32 -32.97 -11.93 -11.70
N TYR A 33 -33.25 -10.82 -11.03
CA TYR A 33 -33.45 -9.53 -11.69
C TYR A 33 -32.11 -8.98 -12.20
N SER A 34 -32.13 -8.46 -13.42
CA SER A 34 -31.01 -7.73 -14.02
C SER A 34 -31.52 -6.47 -14.70
N VAL A 35 -30.71 -5.41 -14.66
CA VAL A 35 -31.06 -4.12 -15.26
C VAL A 35 -31.11 -4.29 -16.78
N PRO A 36 -32.20 -3.90 -17.46
CA PRO A 36 -32.31 -3.97 -18.91
C PRO A 36 -31.18 -3.20 -19.60
N THR A 37 -30.45 -3.88 -20.50
CA THR A 37 -29.28 -3.30 -21.18
C THR A 37 -29.64 -2.37 -22.34
N GLY A 38 -30.86 -2.48 -22.89
CA GLY A 38 -31.32 -1.72 -24.06
C GLY A 38 -31.33 -0.20 -23.87
N ASN A 39 -31.57 0.27 -22.64
CA ASN A 39 -31.75 1.70 -22.34
C ASN A 39 -30.54 2.33 -21.64
N LYS A 40 -29.39 1.63 -21.57
CA LYS A 40 -28.18 2.11 -20.88
C LYS A 40 -27.72 3.51 -21.30
N LYS A 41 -27.91 3.90 -22.57
CA LYS A 41 -27.57 5.27 -23.03
C LYS A 41 -28.45 6.32 -22.37
N GLN A 42 -29.76 6.10 -22.31
CA GLN A 42 -30.71 7.00 -21.65
C GLN A 42 -30.44 7.09 -20.15
N TYR A 43 -30.06 5.97 -19.52
CA TYR A 43 -29.64 5.95 -18.11
C TYR A 43 -28.33 6.69 -17.85
N LYS A 44 -27.37 6.68 -18.78
CA LYS A 44 -26.13 7.45 -18.64
C LYS A 44 -26.39 8.94 -18.67
N ASP A 45 -27.21 9.38 -19.62
CA ASP A 45 -27.50 10.80 -19.84
C ASP A 45 -28.63 11.33 -18.94
N GLY A 46 -29.20 10.48 -18.07
CA GLY A 46 -30.24 10.85 -17.11
C GLY A 46 -31.53 11.32 -17.78
N PHE A 47 -31.88 10.71 -18.92
CA PHE A 47 -33.08 11.02 -19.70
C PHE A 47 -33.14 12.45 -20.26
N LYS A 48 -32.01 13.16 -20.35
CA LYS A 48 -31.95 14.52 -20.92
C LYS A 48 -32.56 14.60 -22.33
N ASP A 49 -32.29 13.60 -23.15
CA ASP A 49 -32.78 13.55 -24.54
C ASP A 49 -34.24 13.06 -24.65
N SER A 50 -34.79 12.50 -23.58
CA SER A 50 -36.15 11.94 -23.52
C SER A 50 -37.09 12.75 -22.63
N GLY A 51 -36.76 14.02 -22.38
CA GLY A 51 -37.63 14.97 -21.67
C GLY A 51 -37.49 14.95 -20.15
N GLY A 52 -36.44 14.37 -19.59
CA GLY A 52 -36.20 14.34 -18.14
C GLY A 52 -36.92 13.19 -17.42
N LEU A 53 -36.69 13.11 -16.10
CA LEU A 53 -37.18 12.03 -15.24
C LEU A 53 -38.70 12.07 -15.09
N GLU A 54 -39.33 13.25 -15.07
CA GLU A 54 -40.79 13.39 -14.95
C GLU A 54 -41.60 12.78 -16.10
N ASN A 55 -40.96 12.57 -17.26
CA ASN A 55 -41.60 12.04 -18.45
C ASN A 55 -41.38 10.52 -18.65
N GLN A 56 -40.77 9.84 -17.67
CA GLN A 56 -40.51 8.40 -17.73
C GLN A 56 -41.55 7.59 -16.95
N SER A 57 -41.72 6.32 -17.33
CA SER A 57 -42.57 5.40 -16.58
C SER A 57 -41.93 5.03 -15.23
N VAL A 58 -42.76 4.62 -14.27
CA VAL A 58 -42.27 4.16 -12.96
C VAL A 58 -41.30 2.99 -13.10
N GLU A 59 -41.59 2.04 -14.00
CA GLU A 59 -40.72 0.90 -14.28
C GLU A 59 -39.34 1.33 -14.83
N GLU A 60 -39.31 2.35 -15.70
CA GLU A 60 -38.06 2.89 -16.24
C GLU A 60 -37.25 3.64 -15.17
N LEU A 61 -37.94 4.34 -14.26
CA LEU A 61 -37.31 4.99 -13.11
C LEU A 61 -36.74 3.98 -12.11
N GLU A 62 -37.42 2.87 -11.87
CA GLU A 62 -36.92 1.77 -11.03
C GLU A 62 -35.67 1.13 -11.64
N ASN A 63 -35.70 0.84 -12.96
CA ASN A 63 -34.54 0.32 -13.68
C ASN A 63 -33.37 1.31 -13.68
N TYR A 64 -33.65 2.61 -13.82
CA TYR A 64 -32.65 3.67 -13.71
C TYR A 64 -32.01 3.74 -12.32
N ALA A 65 -32.82 3.64 -11.26
CA ALA A 65 -32.32 3.62 -9.89
C ALA A 65 -31.40 2.42 -9.65
N ALA A 66 -31.80 1.23 -10.14
CA ALA A 66 -30.98 0.03 -10.06
C ALA A 66 -29.68 0.16 -10.88
N TYR A 67 -29.73 0.77 -12.08
CA TYR A 67 -28.55 1.08 -12.89
C TYR A 67 -27.58 2.02 -12.14
N LYS A 68 -28.11 3.11 -11.57
CA LYS A 68 -27.29 4.11 -10.86
C LYS A 68 -26.69 3.56 -9.57
N ALA A 69 -27.41 2.69 -8.87
CA ALA A 69 -26.87 2.00 -7.71
C ALA A 69 -25.69 1.09 -8.09
N GLU A 70 -25.83 0.31 -9.17
CA GLU A 70 -24.74 -0.54 -9.69
C GLU A 70 -23.52 0.28 -10.13
N GLU A 71 -23.73 1.37 -10.89
CA GLU A 71 -22.65 2.29 -11.31
C GLU A 71 -21.90 2.90 -10.11
N THR A 72 -22.62 3.22 -9.03
CA THR A 72 -22.03 3.74 -7.79
C THR A 72 -21.21 2.69 -7.08
N THR A 73 -21.73 1.45 -6.96
CA THR A 73 -20.99 0.32 -6.37
C THR A 73 -19.70 0.04 -7.13
N ASP A 74 -19.74 0.01 -8.45
CA ASP A 74 -18.57 -0.19 -9.31
C ASP A 74 -17.51 0.90 -9.10
N THR A 75 -17.96 2.16 -8.97
CA THR A 75 -17.08 3.29 -8.69
C THR A 75 -16.39 3.14 -7.33
N LEU A 76 -17.13 2.75 -6.28
CA LEU A 76 -16.57 2.52 -4.94
C LEU A 76 -15.55 1.38 -4.92
N ASN A 77 -15.84 0.27 -5.61
CA ASN A 77 -14.89 -0.83 -5.78
C ASN A 77 -13.60 -0.36 -6.50
N GLY A 78 -13.74 0.52 -7.50
CA GLY A 78 -12.62 1.18 -8.14
C GLY A 78 -11.77 2.00 -7.17
N CYS A 79 -12.40 2.82 -6.33
CA CYS A 79 -11.74 3.60 -5.29
C CYS A 79 -11.01 2.71 -4.27
N LEU A 80 -11.64 1.62 -3.83
CA LEU A 80 -11.04 0.68 -2.89
C LEU A 80 -9.76 0.06 -3.46
N ARG A 81 -9.79 -0.40 -4.72
CA ARG A 81 -8.60 -0.93 -5.40
C ARG A 81 -7.46 0.09 -5.46
N ILE A 82 -7.78 1.35 -5.75
CA ILE A 82 -6.78 2.43 -5.76
C ILE A 82 -6.20 2.64 -4.35
N ALA A 83 -7.05 2.68 -3.32
CA ALA A 83 -6.62 2.87 -1.95
C ALA A 83 -5.73 1.71 -1.46
N GLU A 84 -6.04 0.46 -1.83
CA GLU A 84 -5.20 -0.70 -1.54
C GLU A 84 -3.82 -0.60 -2.20
N ASN A 85 -3.76 -0.17 -3.47
CA ASN A 85 -2.48 0.05 -4.16
C ASN A 85 -1.65 1.14 -3.48
N ILE A 86 -2.27 2.27 -3.10
CA ILE A 86 -1.58 3.35 -2.37
C ILE A 86 -1.04 2.82 -1.03
N LYS A 87 -1.78 1.92 -0.37
CA LYS A 87 -1.34 1.32 0.89
C LYS A 87 -0.06 0.50 0.71
N GLU A 88 0.01 -0.31 -0.35
CA GLU A 88 1.21 -1.08 -0.69
C GLU A 88 2.42 -0.17 -0.95
N ASP A 89 2.23 0.88 -1.76
CA ASP A 89 3.28 1.87 -2.04
C ASP A 89 3.73 2.62 -0.77
N ALA A 90 2.80 2.94 0.13
CA ALA A 90 3.09 3.56 1.41
C ALA A 90 3.94 2.63 2.30
N THR A 91 3.65 1.32 2.34
CA THR A 91 4.51 0.35 3.05
C THR A 91 5.94 0.38 2.53
N ASN A 92 6.10 0.32 1.21
CA ASN A 92 7.43 0.32 0.56
C ASN A 92 8.18 1.62 0.85
N THR A 93 7.46 2.75 0.87
CA THR A 93 8.01 4.06 1.22
C THR A 93 8.48 4.08 2.68
N MET A 94 7.68 3.54 3.61
CA MET A 94 8.03 3.50 5.03
C MET A 94 9.29 2.65 5.30
N ILE A 95 9.44 1.51 4.60
CA ILE A 95 10.66 0.69 4.64
C ILE A 95 11.87 1.49 4.12
N THR A 96 11.68 2.25 3.04
CA THR A 96 12.74 3.08 2.46
C THR A 96 13.17 4.18 3.42
N LEU A 97 12.22 4.86 4.06
CA LEU A 97 12.49 5.86 5.09
C LEU A 97 13.28 5.28 6.26
N GLN A 98 12.93 4.08 6.74
CA GLN A 98 13.73 3.42 7.79
C GLN A 98 15.20 3.21 7.37
N LYS A 99 15.42 2.73 6.14
CA LYS A 99 16.78 2.50 5.61
C LYS A 99 17.56 3.81 5.47
N GLN A 100 16.91 4.88 5.01
CA GLN A 100 17.51 6.22 4.92
C GLN A 100 17.91 6.75 6.30
N GLY A 101 17.03 6.63 7.31
CA GLY A 101 17.35 7.01 8.68
C GLY A 101 18.55 6.25 9.27
N GLU A 102 18.72 4.98 8.93
CA GLU A 102 19.90 4.18 9.28
C GLU A 102 21.17 4.66 8.59
N GLN A 103 21.07 5.02 7.32
CA GLN A 103 22.19 5.58 6.58
C GLN A 103 22.65 6.89 7.19
N ILE A 104 21.72 7.82 7.49
CA ILE A 104 22.03 9.10 8.14
C ILE A 104 22.72 8.87 9.49
N SER A 105 22.22 7.91 10.29
CA SER A 105 22.83 7.56 11.58
C SER A 105 24.26 7.05 11.42
N ARG A 106 24.50 6.15 10.46
CA ARG A 106 25.85 5.65 10.15
C ARG A 106 26.79 6.74 9.67
N THR A 107 26.30 7.69 8.86
CA THR A 107 27.17 8.76 8.38
C THR A 107 27.52 9.76 9.49
N HIS A 108 26.61 9.99 10.45
CA HIS A 108 26.92 10.70 11.69
C HIS A 108 27.99 10.01 12.52
N GLU A 109 27.94 8.67 12.66
CA GLU A 109 29.01 7.91 13.33
C GLU A 109 30.35 8.11 12.63
N LYS A 110 30.39 8.09 11.30
CA LYS A 110 31.60 8.40 10.53
C LYS A 110 32.10 9.83 10.72
N ALA A 111 31.20 10.81 10.82
CA ALA A 111 31.61 12.19 11.14
C ALA A 111 32.28 12.26 12.53
N VAL A 112 31.76 11.54 13.52
CA VAL A 112 32.37 11.45 14.85
C VAL A 112 33.72 10.73 14.81
N GLU A 113 33.87 9.65 14.04
CA GLU A 113 35.17 8.98 13.86
C GLU A 113 36.20 9.94 13.25
N ILE A 114 35.84 10.66 12.19
CA ILE A 114 36.71 11.66 11.55
C ILE A 114 37.09 12.76 12.54
N ASP A 115 36.17 13.22 13.38
CA ASP A 115 36.45 14.21 14.43
C ASP A 115 37.55 13.75 15.40
N GLN A 116 37.47 12.49 15.83
CA GLN A 116 38.44 11.89 16.73
C GLN A 116 39.80 11.75 16.06
N ASP A 117 39.83 11.28 14.81
CA ASP A 117 41.08 11.09 14.08
C ASP A 117 41.73 12.41 13.70
N LEU A 118 40.94 13.44 13.34
CA LEU A 118 41.44 14.81 13.18
C LEU A 118 42.02 15.33 14.49
N THR A 119 41.38 15.07 15.63
CA THR A 119 41.92 15.51 16.93
C THR A 119 43.28 14.88 17.23
N LYS A 120 43.46 13.59 16.92
CA LYS A 120 44.76 12.91 17.07
C LYS A 120 45.79 13.47 16.08
N GLY A 121 45.41 13.63 14.81
CA GLY A 121 46.27 14.16 13.75
C GLY A 121 46.71 15.60 14.01
N GLU A 122 45.83 16.44 14.53
CA GLU A 122 46.14 17.80 14.95
C GLU A 122 47.17 17.83 16.08
N GLY A 123 47.07 16.91 17.04
CA GLY A 123 48.07 16.74 18.10
C GLY A 123 49.44 16.38 17.54
N LEU A 124 49.50 15.43 16.60
CA LEU A 124 50.74 15.02 15.93
C LEU A 124 51.36 16.17 15.12
N LEU A 125 50.55 16.90 14.35
CA LEU A 125 50.99 18.08 13.59
C LEU A 125 51.52 19.20 14.50
N ASN A 126 51.02 19.29 15.73
CA ASN A 126 51.56 20.22 16.71
C ASN A 126 52.91 19.75 17.26
N SER A 127 53.12 18.44 17.48
CA SER A 127 54.41 17.88 17.93
C SER A 127 55.50 17.82 16.87
N LEU A 128 55.12 17.78 15.58
CA LEU A 128 56.06 17.75 14.43
C LEU A 128 56.73 19.10 14.16
N GLY A 129 56.23 20.18 14.75
CA GLY A 129 56.90 21.46 14.68
C GLY A 129 58.15 21.47 15.55
N GLY A 130 59.33 21.72 14.97
CA GLY A 130 60.59 21.82 15.72
C GLY A 130 60.57 22.94 16.78
N PHE A 131 61.60 22.97 17.64
CA PHE A 131 61.73 23.91 18.78
C PHE A 131 61.58 25.41 18.43
N PHE A 132 61.66 25.79 17.14
CA PHE A 132 61.48 27.17 16.65
C PHE A 132 60.17 27.41 15.88
N SER A 133 59.35 26.38 15.67
CA SER A 133 58.09 26.52 14.95
C SER A 133 57.00 27.10 15.86
N LYS A 134 56.21 28.05 15.34
CA LYS A 134 55.10 28.64 16.11
C LYS A 134 54.08 27.55 16.50
N PRO A 135 53.65 27.46 17.77
CA PRO A 135 52.67 26.48 18.21
C PRO A 135 51.34 26.70 17.47
N TRP A 136 50.79 25.63 16.89
CA TRP A 136 49.52 25.69 16.17
C TRP A 136 48.41 25.12 17.04
N LYS A 137 47.40 25.95 17.33
CA LYS A 137 46.18 25.51 18.02
C LYS A 137 45.06 25.37 16.99
N PRO A 138 44.56 24.16 16.73
CA PRO A 138 43.40 23.98 15.85
C PRO A 138 42.20 24.73 16.41
N LYS A 139 41.46 25.44 15.55
CA LYS A 139 40.21 26.10 15.95
C LYS A 139 39.08 25.09 15.84
N LYS A 140 38.49 24.74 16.99
CA LYS A 140 37.23 23.98 17.08
C LYS A 140 36.11 24.96 17.40
N THR A 141 35.22 25.22 16.46
CA THR A 141 34.12 26.17 16.65
C THR A 141 32.84 25.51 17.16
N LYS A 142 32.70 24.20 16.95
CA LYS A 142 31.55 23.40 17.38
C LYS A 142 31.97 21.98 17.79
N LYS A 143 31.24 21.39 18.74
CA LYS A 143 31.33 19.95 19.05
C LYS A 143 30.40 19.18 18.10
N ILE A 144 30.94 18.14 17.47
CA ILE A 144 30.17 17.23 16.59
C ILE A 144 29.05 16.59 17.41
N LYS A 145 27.81 16.74 16.94
CA LYS A 145 26.58 16.32 17.64
C LYS A 145 26.37 14.80 17.56
N GLY A 146 26.89 14.16 16.52
CA GLY A 146 26.78 12.70 16.33
C GLY A 146 25.34 12.23 16.09
N PRO A 147 25.11 10.91 16.01
CA PRO A 147 23.81 10.38 15.60
C PRO A 147 22.74 10.69 16.64
N VAL A 148 21.62 11.26 16.18
CA VAL A 148 20.49 11.60 17.05
C VAL A 148 19.88 10.33 17.63
N SER A 149 19.79 10.25 18.96
CA SER A 149 19.25 9.07 19.66
C SER A 149 17.89 8.67 19.08
N ARG A 150 17.78 7.41 18.68
CA ARG A 150 16.68 6.89 17.87
C ARG A 150 15.53 6.47 18.78
N ASP A 151 14.36 7.04 18.57
CA ASP A 151 13.15 6.36 19.04
C ASP A 151 12.94 5.14 18.13
N ASP A 152 13.13 3.95 18.69
CA ASP A 152 13.01 2.68 17.96
C ASP A 152 11.55 2.30 17.69
N SER A 153 10.58 3.10 18.15
CA SER A 153 9.15 2.90 17.94
C SER A 153 8.79 2.77 16.45
N PHE A 154 9.27 3.69 15.60
CA PHE A 154 9.05 3.70 14.16
C PHE A 154 9.62 2.43 13.50
N LYS A 155 10.88 2.10 13.80
CA LYS A 155 11.52 0.87 13.32
C LYS A 155 10.75 -0.39 13.70
N LYS A 156 10.33 -0.49 14.96
CA LYS A 156 9.59 -1.65 15.45
C LYS A 156 8.24 -1.79 14.73
N LYS A 157 7.60 -0.66 14.43
CA LYS A 157 6.35 -0.61 13.67
C LYS A 157 6.55 -1.09 12.23
N VAL A 158 7.54 -0.54 11.53
CA VAL A 158 7.90 -0.94 10.15
C VAL A 158 8.29 -2.40 10.08
N ASN A 159 9.17 -2.88 10.97
CA ASN A 159 9.59 -4.29 10.99
C ASN A 159 8.40 -5.24 11.21
N ARG A 160 7.48 -4.88 12.10
CA ARG A 160 6.23 -5.64 12.30
C ARG A 160 5.39 -5.63 11.03
N MET A 161 5.25 -4.48 10.39
CA MET A 161 4.47 -4.33 9.16
C MET A 161 5.05 -5.18 8.03
N GLU A 162 6.36 -5.09 7.79
CA GLU A 162 7.08 -5.87 6.77
C GLU A 162 6.94 -7.39 7.02
N GLN A 163 7.07 -7.83 8.28
CA GLN A 163 6.86 -9.24 8.63
C GLN A 163 5.43 -9.70 8.33
N ARG A 164 4.43 -8.86 8.63
CA ARG A 164 3.03 -9.19 8.36
C ARG A 164 2.74 -9.23 6.87
N ASP A 165 3.26 -8.29 6.10
CA ASP A 165 3.09 -8.26 4.65
C ASP A 165 3.74 -9.49 3.99
N LYS A 166 4.96 -9.86 4.41
CA LYS A 166 5.64 -11.09 3.95
C LYS A 166 4.87 -12.37 4.26
N LEU A 167 4.10 -12.38 5.36
CA LEU A 167 3.26 -13.50 5.76
C LEU A 167 1.85 -13.43 5.16
N GLY A 168 1.53 -12.42 4.36
CA GLY A 168 0.17 -12.19 3.85
C GLY A 168 -0.84 -11.82 4.93
N LEU A 169 -0.38 -11.44 6.13
CA LEU A 169 -1.18 -11.07 7.31
C LEU A 169 -1.37 -9.56 7.45
N SER A 170 -1.08 -8.79 6.40
CA SER A 170 -1.45 -7.38 6.34
C SER A 170 -2.94 -7.26 6.64
N PRO A 171 -3.39 -6.26 7.42
CA PRO A 171 -4.81 -6.00 7.54
C PRO A 171 -5.33 -5.58 6.16
N ARG A 172 -5.76 -6.55 5.36
CA ARG A 172 -6.76 -6.31 4.33
C ARG A 172 -7.99 -5.82 5.09
N GLY A 173 -8.74 -4.87 4.52
CA GLY A 173 -10.09 -4.58 5.00
C GLY A 173 -10.84 -5.90 5.19
N LYS A 174 -11.92 -5.92 5.97
CA LYS A 174 -12.67 -7.14 6.28
C LYS A 174 -13.32 -7.70 5.01
N GLY A 175 -12.52 -8.27 4.11
CA GLY A 175 -12.93 -9.06 2.97
C GLY A 175 -13.30 -10.45 3.47
N ASN A 176 -14.23 -10.52 4.42
CA ASN A 176 -15.07 -11.70 4.47
C ASN A 176 -15.78 -11.71 3.12
N THR A 177 -15.79 -12.85 2.43
CA THR A 177 -16.69 -13.08 1.30
C THR A 177 -18.11 -12.85 1.82
N ARG A 178 -18.59 -11.62 1.73
CA ARG A 178 -19.93 -11.24 2.15
C ARG A 178 -20.85 -11.78 1.07
N GLU A 179 -21.67 -12.75 1.45
CA GLU A 179 -22.65 -13.33 0.55
C GLU A 179 -23.84 -12.38 0.46
N TYR A 180 -24.02 -11.79 -0.72
CA TYR A 180 -25.16 -10.94 -1.03
C TYR A 180 -26.23 -11.83 -1.68
N GLY A 181 -27.45 -11.79 -1.17
CA GLY A 181 -28.58 -12.55 -1.73
C GLY A 181 -28.93 -12.11 -3.16
N GLU A 182 -29.70 -12.92 -3.87
CA GLU A 182 -30.17 -12.58 -5.22
C GLU A 182 -31.31 -11.55 -5.19
N ALA A 183 -31.27 -10.57 -6.08
CA ALA A 183 -32.33 -9.60 -6.24
C ALA A 183 -33.46 -10.16 -7.12
N THR A 184 -34.70 -9.99 -6.68
CA THR A 184 -35.91 -10.44 -7.42
C THR A 184 -36.64 -9.31 -8.13
N SER A 185 -36.34 -8.05 -7.79
CA SER A 185 -36.91 -6.84 -8.37
C SER A 185 -35.85 -5.73 -8.50
N ALA A 186 -36.15 -4.70 -9.30
CA ALA A 186 -35.34 -3.49 -9.41
C ALA A 186 -35.09 -2.82 -8.05
N MET A 187 -36.14 -2.69 -7.25
CA MET A 187 -36.04 -2.11 -5.91
C MET A 187 -35.23 -3.00 -4.94
N ASP A 188 -35.36 -4.32 -5.05
CA ASP A 188 -34.52 -5.26 -4.27
C ASP A 188 -33.05 -5.13 -4.67
N LYS A 189 -32.77 -4.96 -5.97
CA LYS A 189 -31.41 -4.72 -6.47
C LYS A 189 -30.83 -3.43 -5.92
N VAL A 190 -31.61 -2.34 -5.89
CA VAL A 190 -31.17 -1.08 -5.26
C VAL A 190 -30.81 -1.28 -3.79
N GLN A 191 -31.62 -2.01 -3.03
CA GLN A 191 -31.33 -2.30 -1.61
C GLN A 191 -30.08 -3.17 -1.44
N LEU A 192 -29.89 -4.16 -2.33
CA LEU A 192 -28.72 -5.02 -2.32
C LEU A 192 -27.44 -4.24 -2.64
N GLU A 193 -27.47 -3.43 -3.70
CA GLU A 193 -26.37 -2.56 -4.09
C GLU A 193 -26.05 -1.56 -2.99
N LYS A 194 -27.06 -0.99 -2.32
CA LYS A 194 -26.84 -0.11 -1.16
C LYS A 194 -26.06 -0.82 -0.05
N LYS A 195 -26.38 -2.08 0.28
CA LYS A 195 -25.59 -2.85 1.27
C LYS A 195 -24.15 -3.03 0.83
N LYS A 196 -23.92 -3.35 -0.46
CA LYS A 196 -22.56 -3.45 -1.03
C LYS A 196 -21.81 -2.13 -0.94
N GLN A 197 -22.49 -1.01 -1.20
CA GLN A 197 -21.91 0.33 -1.09
C GLN A 197 -21.52 0.64 0.36
N ASP A 198 -22.39 0.36 1.33
CA ASP A 198 -22.10 0.56 2.74
C ASP A 198 -20.88 -0.27 3.20
N ASP A 199 -20.80 -1.54 2.78
CA ASP A 199 -19.66 -2.40 3.07
C ASP A 199 -18.36 -1.91 2.38
N ALA A 200 -18.43 -1.50 1.11
CA ALA A 200 -17.28 -0.96 0.39
C ALA A 200 -16.79 0.35 1.01
N LEU A 201 -17.69 1.20 1.51
CA LEU A 201 -17.35 2.43 2.23
C LEU A 201 -16.69 2.14 3.58
N ASP A 202 -17.13 1.13 4.32
CA ASP A 202 -16.48 0.70 5.56
C ASP A 202 -15.05 0.18 5.29
N ASP A 203 -14.88 -0.66 4.28
CA ASP A 203 -13.56 -1.17 3.88
C ASP A 203 -12.64 -0.04 3.38
N LEU A 204 -13.17 0.89 2.58
CA LEU A 204 -12.42 2.07 2.11
C LEU A 204 -12.01 2.97 3.29
N SER A 205 -12.92 3.22 4.23
CA SER A 205 -12.65 3.98 5.46
C SER A 205 -11.54 3.32 6.29
N GLY A 206 -11.58 1.99 6.42
CA GLY A 206 -10.53 1.22 7.08
C GLY A 206 -9.16 1.37 6.43
N VAL A 207 -9.08 1.30 5.09
CA VAL A 207 -7.83 1.50 4.34
C VAL A 207 -7.33 2.94 4.48
N LEU A 208 -8.23 3.92 4.36
CA LEU A 208 -7.88 5.34 4.54
C LEU A 208 -7.36 5.64 5.96
N GLY A 209 -7.94 5.03 6.99
CA GLY A 209 -7.44 5.14 8.37
C GLY A 209 -6.03 4.56 8.53
N GLN A 210 -5.73 3.43 7.88
CA GLN A 210 -4.38 2.88 7.85
C GLN A 210 -3.40 3.81 7.12
N LEU A 211 -3.80 4.33 5.95
CA LEU A 211 -3.02 5.30 5.17
C LEU A 211 -2.72 6.57 5.98
N GLN A 212 -3.70 7.09 6.71
CA GLN A 212 -3.52 8.23 7.61
C GLN A 212 -2.49 7.92 8.70
N GLY A 213 -2.60 6.77 9.35
CA GLY A 213 -1.64 6.33 10.37
C GLY A 213 -0.21 6.27 9.82
N MET A 214 -0.04 5.68 8.63
CA MET A 214 1.25 5.63 7.94
C MET A 214 1.76 7.02 7.56
N ALA A 215 0.91 7.91 7.07
CA ALA A 215 1.29 9.27 6.70
C ALA A 215 1.81 10.06 7.91
N VAL A 216 1.17 9.93 9.08
CA VAL A 216 1.63 10.56 10.33
C VAL A 216 2.99 10.01 10.77
N ASP A 217 3.18 8.69 10.71
CA ASP A 217 4.46 8.07 11.05
C ASP A 217 5.57 8.53 10.09
N MET A 218 5.28 8.53 8.78
CA MET A 218 6.22 8.98 7.74
C MET A 218 6.59 10.44 7.92
N GLY A 219 5.62 11.32 8.21
CA GLY A 219 5.87 12.73 8.50
C GLY A 219 6.79 12.91 9.72
N SER A 220 6.53 12.18 10.79
CA SER A 220 7.34 12.23 12.01
C SER A 220 8.79 11.75 11.78
N GLU A 221 8.97 10.68 10.99
CA GLU A 221 10.32 10.19 10.64
C GLU A 221 11.03 11.15 9.66
N LEU A 222 10.32 11.79 8.73
CA LEU A 222 10.89 12.81 7.83
C LEU A 222 11.38 14.02 8.63
N ASP A 223 10.58 14.57 9.54
CA ASP A 223 10.98 15.70 10.40
C ASP A 223 12.21 15.35 11.23
N ARG A 224 12.25 14.14 11.77
CA ARG A 224 13.41 13.63 12.51
C ARG A 224 14.65 13.51 11.63
N GLN A 225 14.52 12.96 10.42
CA GLN A 225 15.64 12.84 9.48
C GLN A 225 16.13 14.20 9.00
N ASN A 226 15.23 15.16 8.72
CA ASN A 226 15.60 16.53 8.35
C ASN A 226 16.46 17.18 9.43
N LYS A 227 16.03 17.11 10.69
CA LYS A 227 16.82 17.63 11.81
C LYS A 227 18.17 16.93 11.95
N ALA A 228 18.22 15.62 11.73
CA ALA A 228 19.48 14.88 11.74
C ALA A 228 20.40 15.32 10.59
N LEU A 229 19.87 15.61 9.40
CA LEU A 229 20.63 16.13 8.27
C LEU A 229 21.15 17.56 8.53
N ASP A 230 20.38 18.43 9.16
CA ASP A 230 20.83 19.77 9.55
C ASP A 230 22.02 19.70 10.52
N ASP A 231 21.90 18.84 11.53
CA ASP A 231 22.98 18.61 12.50
C ASP A 231 24.22 18.03 11.80
N MET A 232 24.02 17.09 10.87
CA MET A 232 25.08 16.49 10.07
C MET A 232 25.80 17.52 9.20
N HIS A 233 25.03 18.42 8.56
CA HIS A 233 25.57 19.43 7.68
C HIS A 233 26.55 20.34 8.43
N GLY A 234 26.12 20.88 9.58
CA GLY A 234 27.00 21.71 10.41
C GLY A 234 28.22 20.96 10.95
N ASP A 235 28.06 19.67 11.24
CA ASP A 235 29.19 18.82 11.67
C ASP A 235 30.20 18.61 10.54
N VAL A 236 29.73 18.34 9.31
CA VAL A 236 30.58 18.19 8.12
C VAL A 236 31.28 19.51 7.75
N GLU A 237 30.63 20.65 7.89
CA GLU A 237 31.25 21.96 7.66
C GLU A 237 32.42 22.22 8.62
N GLU A 238 32.24 21.92 9.91
CA GLU A 238 33.29 22.03 10.93
C GLU A 238 34.46 21.08 10.61
N LEU A 239 34.16 19.82 10.28
CA LEU A 239 35.19 18.85 9.88
C LEU A 239 35.97 19.32 8.65
N ASN A 240 35.28 19.82 7.61
CA ASN A 240 35.92 20.35 6.42
C ASN A 240 36.84 21.55 6.72
N SER A 241 36.40 22.46 7.58
CA SER A 241 37.23 23.58 8.04
C SER A 241 38.49 23.08 8.76
N ARG A 242 38.37 22.11 9.66
CA ARG A 242 39.50 21.55 10.41
C ARG A 242 40.48 20.80 9.52
N VAL A 243 39.99 19.97 8.60
CA VAL A 243 40.80 19.29 7.58
C VAL A 243 41.62 20.30 6.78
N LYS A 244 40.99 21.38 6.31
CA LYS A 244 41.69 22.44 5.55
C LYS A 244 42.80 23.09 6.38
N GLN A 245 42.53 23.42 7.65
CA GLN A 245 43.52 24.02 8.55
C GLN A 245 44.68 23.06 8.82
N ALA A 246 44.41 21.78 9.09
CA ALA A 246 45.41 20.74 9.29
C ALA A 246 46.30 20.57 8.05
N ASN A 247 45.69 20.52 6.85
CA ASN A 247 46.40 20.44 5.58
C ASN A 247 47.30 21.65 5.33
N GLN A 248 46.84 22.87 5.64
CA GLN A 248 47.67 24.07 5.54
C GLN A 248 48.85 24.03 6.51
N ARG A 249 48.65 23.55 7.74
CA ARG A 249 49.74 23.39 8.71
C ARG A 249 50.76 22.37 8.23
N ALA A 250 50.31 21.20 7.77
CA ALA A 250 51.20 20.17 7.24
C ALA A 250 52.07 20.69 6.08
N ARG A 251 51.48 21.46 5.15
CA ARG A 251 52.22 22.08 4.03
C ARG A 251 53.26 23.10 4.51
N LYS A 252 52.97 23.87 5.56
CA LYS A 252 53.95 24.80 6.13
C LYS A 252 55.14 24.07 6.76
N ILE A 253 54.87 22.99 7.50
CA ILE A 253 55.93 22.16 8.10
C ILE A 253 56.84 21.54 7.02
N LEU A 254 56.28 21.15 5.86
CA LEU A 254 57.08 20.61 4.75
C LEU A 254 57.87 21.67 3.97
N ALA A 255 57.50 22.95 4.08
CA ALA A 255 58.15 24.05 3.38
C ALA A 255 59.28 24.70 4.21
N ASP A 256 59.32 24.41 5.51
CA ASP A 256 60.40 24.76 6.45
C ASP A 256 61.46 23.64 6.47
#